data_AF-A0A2U9ID77-F1
#
_entry.id   AF-A0A2U9ID77-F1
#
_cell.length_a   1.000
_cell.length_b   1.000
_cell.length_c   1.000
_cell.angle_alpha   90.00
_cell.angle_beta   90.00
_cell.angle_gamma   90.00
#
_symmetry.space_group_name_H-M   'P 1'
#
loop_
_entity.id
_entity.type
_entity.pdbx_description
1 polymer ?
#
loop_
_entity_poly.entity_id
_entity_poly.type
_entity_poly.pdbx_seq_one_letter_code
_entity_poly.pdbx_strand_id
1 'polypeptide(L)'
;MNVVWAYIIIIGIALLIPSLFIIGYPPFIILSIGLIISGSTAYAIDISNNIDDTINVTLDSLYENLELIFRYYNKQHYHRLFVPSSYGCNGVLLIDKYPIKIDKINKELVNKFDDSLGIFLETPGSIIINEMKGKGINFTENLDYLMKKALSELYKFSDNVNINYIRNDLIRVSLINPKPGKNYGILGYVQSLIAAAVLAEKESKLVYVDKQEKHRNTLNIDLVLL
;
A
#
# COMPACT_ATOMS: atom_id res chain seq x y z
N MET A 1 -13.51 -23.42 -13.07
CA MET A 1 -12.60 -22.58 -12.26
C MET A 1 -13.38 -21.67 -11.31
N ASN A 2 -14.42 -20.97 -11.79
CA ASN A 2 -15.49 -20.27 -11.02
C ASN A 2 -15.94 -20.82 -9.64
N VAL A 3 -16.01 -22.13 -9.46
CA VAL A 3 -16.54 -22.74 -8.22
C VAL A 3 -15.62 -22.49 -7.01
N VAL A 4 -14.30 -22.45 -7.21
CA VAL A 4 -13.32 -22.27 -6.13
C VAL A 4 -13.42 -20.87 -5.50
N TRP A 5 -13.62 -19.85 -6.33
CA TRP A 5 -13.75 -18.47 -5.86
C TRP A 5 -15.06 -18.22 -5.13
N ALA A 6 -16.16 -18.83 -5.59
CA ALA A 6 -17.42 -18.81 -4.86
C ALA A 6 -17.27 -19.44 -3.46
N TYR A 7 -16.51 -20.53 -3.31
CA TYR A 7 -16.21 -21.11 -2.01
C TYR A 7 -15.38 -20.19 -1.12
N ILE A 8 -14.40 -19.46 -1.67
CA ILE A 8 -13.59 -18.49 -0.92
C ILE A 8 -14.46 -17.33 -0.38
N ILE A 9 -15.41 -16.84 -1.18
CA ILE A 9 -16.38 -15.82 -0.75
C ILE A 9 -17.26 -16.38 0.39
N ILE A 10 -17.80 -17.59 0.21
CA ILE A 10 -18.67 -18.23 1.21
C ILE A 10 -17.92 -18.48 2.53
N ILE A 11 -16.67 -18.93 2.47
CA ILE A 11 -15.81 -19.11 3.64
C ILE A 11 -15.55 -17.77 4.33
N GLY A 12 -15.29 -16.72 3.56
CA GLY A 12 -15.13 -15.36 4.09
C GLY A 12 -16.38 -14.87 4.81
N ILE A 13 -17.58 -15.06 4.23
CA ILE A 13 -18.86 -14.71 4.88
C ILE A 13 -19.08 -15.55 6.15
N ALA A 14 -18.78 -16.84 6.08
CA ALA A 14 -18.94 -17.77 7.21
C ALA A 14 -17.97 -17.48 8.36
N LEU A 15 -16.80 -16.89 8.09
CA LEU A 15 -15.88 -16.39 9.11
C LEU A 15 -16.31 -15.00 9.61
N LEU A 16 -16.88 -14.15 8.76
CA LEU A 16 -17.26 -12.78 9.12
C LEU A 16 -18.36 -12.77 10.19
N ILE A 17 -19.39 -13.60 10.03
CA ILE A 17 -20.57 -13.63 10.91
C ILE A 17 -20.19 -13.99 12.37
N PRO A 18 -19.47 -15.10 12.65
CA PRO A 18 -19.01 -15.41 14.01
C PRO A 18 -18.03 -14.35 14.54
N SER A 19 -17.17 -13.81 13.68
CA SER A 19 -16.15 -12.85 14.11
C SER A 19 -16.74 -11.51 14.55
N LEU A 20 -17.77 -11.03 13.86
CA LEU A 20 -18.49 -9.79 14.20
C LEU A 20 -19.40 -9.95 15.41
N PHE A 21 -20.11 -11.08 15.54
CA PHE A 21 -21.21 -11.22 16.49
C PHE A 21 -20.90 -12.10 17.72
N ILE A 22 -19.84 -12.92 17.68
CA ILE A 22 -19.55 -13.90 18.74
C ILE A 22 -18.17 -13.66 19.36
N ILE A 23 -17.14 -13.49 18.53
CA ILE A 23 -15.75 -13.47 19.01
C ILE A 23 -15.26 -12.03 19.26
N GLY A 24 -15.72 -11.06 18.47
CA GLY A 24 -15.28 -9.67 18.60
C GLY A 24 -13.78 -9.48 18.37
N TYR A 25 -13.14 -10.39 17.63
CA TYR A 25 -11.70 -10.38 17.40
C TYR A 25 -11.35 -9.78 16.03
N PRO A 26 -10.74 -8.58 15.99
CA PRO A 26 -10.53 -7.84 14.75
C PRO A 26 -9.72 -8.58 13.66
N PRO A 27 -8.70 -9.39 13.98
CA PRO A 27 -7.96 -10.15 12.97
C PRO A 27 -8.82 -11.13 12.15
N PHE A 28 -9.80 -11.79 12.76
CA PHE A 28 -10.69 -12.68 12.00
C PHE A 28 -11.68 -11.91 11.14
N ILE A 29 -12.14 -10.74 11.60
CA ILE A 29 -12.98 -9.84 10.81
C ILE A 29 -12.21 -9.38 9.55
N ILE A 30 -10.95 -8.97 9.70
CA ILE A 30 -10.13 -8.49 8.59
C ILE A 30 -9.79 -9.61 7.60
N LEU A 31 -9.45 -10.82 8.10
CA LEU A 31 -9.25 -12.00 7.25
C LEU A 31 -10.52 -12.34 6.45
N SER A 32 -11.68 -12.28 7.11
CA SER A 32 -12.98 -12.57 6.49
C SER A 32 -13.30 -11.60 5.37
N ILE A 33 -13.13 -10.30 5.63
CA ILE A 33 -13.31 -9.24 4.62
C ILE A 33 -12.33 -9.45 3.45
N GLY A 34 -11.05 -9.76 3.74
CA GLY A 34 -10.04 -10.04 2.73
C GLY A 34 -10.38 -11.24 1.83
N LEU A 35 -10.91 -12.33 2.41
CA LEU A 35 -11.37 -13.51 1.65
C LEU A 35 -12.58 -13.17 0.77
N ILE A 36 -13.54 -12.41 1.27
CA ILE A 36 -14.72 -11.98 0.49
C ILE A 36 -14.27 -11.13 -0.70
N ILE A 37 -13.41 -10.15 -0.47
CA ILE A 37 -12.95 -9.23 -1.52
C ILE A 37 -12.11 -9.97 -2.55
N SER A 38 -11.09 -10.71 -2.13
CA SER A 38 -10.21 -11.46 -3.05
C SER A 38 -10.97 -12.52 -3.85
N GLY A 39 -11.87 -13.27 -3.21
CA GLY A 39 -12.74 -14.23 -3.88
C GLY A 39 -13.67 -13.57 -4.90
N SER A 40 -14.29 -12.44 -4.54
CA SER A 40 -15.16 -11.68 -5.45
C SER A 40 -14.37 -11.11 -6.63
N THR A 41 -13.13 -10.66 -6.39
CA THR A 41 -12.23 -10.14 -7.42
C THR A 41 -11.85 -11.20 -8.43
N ALA A 42 -11.37 -12.34 -7.95
CA ALA A 42 -10.93 -13.42 -8.82
C ALA A 42 -12.12 -14.02 -9.59
N TYR A 43 -13.30 -14.11 -8.97
CA TYR A 43 -14.54 -14.54 -9.63
C TYR A 43 -14.97 -13.58 -10.75
N ALA A 44 -14.90 -12.27 -10.51
CA ALA A 44 -15.23 -11.25 -11.52
C ALA A 44 -14.26 -11.28 -12.71
N ILE A 45 -12.96 -11.50 -12.47
CA ILE A 45 -11.94 -11.60 -13.52
C ILE A 45 -12.13 -12.88 -14.35
N ASP A 46 -12.40 -14.03 -13.70
CA ASP A 46 -12.60 -15.34 -14.36
C ASP A 46 -13.83 -15.34 -15.29
N ILE A 47 -14.86 -14.54 -14.98
CA ILE A 47 -16.07 -14.41 -15.80
C ILE A 47 -15.87 -13.39 -16.94
N SER A 48 -15.10 -12.33 -16.71
CA SER A 48 -15.04 -11.19 -17.62
C SER A 48 -14.25 -11.46 -18.90
N ASN A 49 -13.24 -12.34 -18.89
CA ASN A 49 -12.27 -12.58 -20.00
C ASN A 49 -11.64 -11.31 -20.63
N ASN A 50 -11.96 -10.13 -20.12
CA ASN A 50 -11.50 -8.80 -20.50
C ASN A 50 -11.22 -8.03 -19.21
N ILE A 51 -10.10 -7.31 -19.20
CA ILE A 51 -9.50 -6.71 -18.01
C ILE A 51 -10.10 -5.32 -17.67
N ASP A 52 -10.90 -4.70 -18.53
CA ASP A 52 -10.77 -3.24 -18.60
C ASP A 52 -11.65 -2.34 -17.71
N ASP A 53 -12.69 -2.81 -17.03
CA ASP A 53 -13.45 -1.95 -16.08
C ASP A 53 -13.82 -2.63 -14.76
N THR A 54 -14.08 -3.94 -14.80
CA THR A 54 -14.41 -4.77 -13.63
C THR A 54 -13.26 -4.89 -12.63
N ILE A 55 -12.01 -4.89 -13.10
CA ILE A 55 -10.82 -4.87 -12.22
C ILE A 55 -10.71 -3.53 -11.49
N ASN A 56 -11.00 -2.42 -12.17
CA ASN A 56 -10.96 -1.09 -11.55
C ASN A 56 -12.01 -0.96 -10.44
N VAL A 57 -13.25 -1.37 -10.71
CA VAL A 57 -14.33 -1.41 -9.70
C VAL A 57 -13.95 -2.30 -8.50
N THR A 58 -13.21 -3.37 -8.76
CA THR A 58 -12.83 -4.28 -7.69
C THR A 58 -11.66 -3.76 -6.85
N LEU A 59 -10.67 -3.15 -7.49
CA LEU A 59 -9.61 -2.42 -6.79
C LEU A 59 -10.22 -1.28 -5.96
N ASP A 60 -11.20 -0.56 -6.50
CA ASP A 60 -11.94 0.47 -5.75
C ASP A 60 -12.60 -0.12 -4.50
N SER A 61 -13.31 -1.23 -4.63
CA SER A 61 -13.93 -1.92 -3.50
C SER A 61 -12.90 -2.38 -2.46
N LEU A 62 -11.76 -2.94 -2.89
CA LEU A 62 -10.70 -3.35 -1.99
C LEU A 62 -10.12 -2.15 -1.23
N TYR A 63 -9.87 -1.04 -1.92
CA TYR A 63 -9.36 0.19 -1.32
C TYR A 63 -10.37 0.87 -0.40
N GLU A 64 -11.65 0.90 -0.76
CA GLU A 64 -12.72 1.42 0.10
C GLU A 64 -12.90 0.56 1.35
N ASN A 65 -12.80 -0.77 1.24
CA ASN A 65 -12.87 -1.64 2.40
C ASN A 65 -11.65 -1.51 3.32
N LEU A 66 -10.44 -1.34 2.76
CA LEU A 66 -9.27 -0.97 3.55
C LEU A 66 -9.49 0.37 4.26
N GLU A 67 -10.09 1.35 3.57
CA GLU A 67 -10.45 2.63 4.14
C GLU A 67 -11.46 2.50 5.29
N LEU A 68 -12.47 1.64 5.14
CA LEU A 68 -13.44 1.34 6.19
C LEU A 68 -12.79 0.65 7.40
N ILE A 69 -11.84 -0.25 7.18
CA ILE A 69 -11.02 -0.84 8.26
C ILE A 69 -10.26 0.27 9.00
N PHE A 70 -9.69 1.27 8.29
CA PHE A 70 -9.03 2.40 8.94
C PHE A 70 -9.99 3.29 9.73
N ARG A 71 -11.20 3.51 9.21
CA ARG A 71 -12.24 4.28 9.90
C ARG A 71 -12.82 3.53 11.12
N TYR A 72 -12.92 2.20 11.06
CA TYR A 72 -13.51 1.36 12.12
C TYR A 72 -12.76 1.44 13.45
N TYR A 73 -11.45 1.67 13.46
CA TYR A 73 -10.67 1.87 14.69
C TYR A 73 -10.86 3.25 15.35
N ASN A 74 -11.84 4.03 14.89
CA ASN A 74 -12.43 5.20 15.57
C ASN A 74 -11.46 6.35 15.90
N LYS A 75 -10.29 6.41 15.25
CA LYS A 75 -9.37 7.55 15.32
C LYS A 75 -9.41 8.33 14.02
N GLN A 76 -9.68 9.63 14.12
CA GLN A 76 -9.81 10.53 12.96
C GLN A 76 -8.47 10.84 12.28
N HIS A 77 -7.35 10.53 12.94
CA HIS A 77 -6.00 10.81 12.44
C HIS A 77 -5.10 9.58 12.64
N TYR A 78 -4.50 9.10 11.56
CA TYR A 78 -3.45 8.09 11.58
C TYR A 78 -2.23 8.64 10.83
N HIS A 79 -1.04 8.27 11.30
CA HIS A 79 0.18 8.52 10.57
C HIS A 79 0.49 7.31 9.69
N ARG A 80 0.67 7.57 8.40
CA ARG A 80 1.05 6.57 7.42
C ARG A 80 2.55 6.62 7.21
N LEU A 81 3.25 5.63 7.75
CA LEU A 81 4.69 5.51 7.63
C LEU A 81 5.05 4.36 6.69
N PHE A 82 5.85 4.64 5.69
CA PHE A 82 6.47 3.64 4.83
C PHE A 82 7.73 3.16 5.54
N VAL A 83 7.76 1.86 5.81
CA VAL A 83 8.80 1.20 6.60
C VAL A 83 9.68 0.38 5.66
N PRO A 84 11.02 0.52 5.74
CA PRO A 84 11.94 -0.29 4.95
C PRO A 84 12.20 -1.65 5.58
N SER A 85 12.74 -2.56 4.77
CA SER A 85 13.07 -3.93 5.19
C SER A 85 14.06 -3.98 6.36
N SER A 86 14.86 -2.92 6.59
CA SER A 86 15.79 -2.82 7.73
C SER A 86 15.08 -2.84 9.09
N TYR A 87 13.80 -2.48 9.15
CA TYR A 87 12.97 -2.60 10.37
C TYR A 87 12.32 -3.98 10.52
N GLY A 88 12.61 -4.93 9.63
CA GLY A 88 12.09 -6.30 9.65
C GLY A 88 11.33 -6.67 8.38
N CYS A 89 10.39 -5.82 7.95
CA CYS A 89 9.64 -6.00 6.71
C CYS A 89 9.32 -4.67 6.04
N ASN A 90 9.31 -4.67 4.70
CA ASN A 90 8.90 -3.51 3.91
C ASN A 90 7.37 -3.43 3.82
N GLY A 91 6.80 -2.24 4.04
CA GLY A 91 5.36 -2.04 4.01
C GLY A 91 4.93 -0.65 4.41
N VAL A 92 3.64 -0.52 4.67
CA VAL A 92 3.05 0.64 5.33
C VAL A 92 2.67 0.25 6.75
N LEU A 93 3.13 1.03 7.70
CA LEU A 93 2.71 0.99 9.08
C LEU A 93 1.78 2.17 9.35
N LEU A 94 0.57 1.86 9.79
CA LEU A 94 -0.41 2.84 10.24
C LEU A 94 -0.39 2.87 11.75
N ILE A 95 -0.11 4.03 12.32
CA ILE A 95 -0.01 4.22 13.76
C ILE A 95 -0.93 5.35 14.19
N ASP A 96 -1.51 5.16 15.37
CA ASP A 96 -2.44 6.10 15.97
C ASP A 96 -1.77 7.31 16.63
N LYS A 97 -0.46 7.20 16.87
CA LYS A 97 0.38 8.23 17.50
C LYS A 97 1.74 8.22 16.84
N TYR A 98 2.31 9.40 16.60
CA TYR A 98 3.70 9.57 16.18
C TYR A 98 4.27 10.84 16.84
N PRO A 99 5.55 10.87 17.26
CA PRO A 99 6.56 9.81 17.18
C PRO A 99 6.33 8.66 18.18
N ILE A 100 6.67 7.44 17.77
CA ILE A 100 6.78 6.26 18.64
C ILE A 100 8.10 5.55 18.36
N LYS A 101 8.60 4.78 19.33
CA LYS A 101 9.79 3.96 19.15
C LYS A 101 9.42 2.69 18.36
N ILE A 102 10.01 2.54 17.17
CA ILE A 102 9.81 1.38 16.30
C ILE A 102 11.12 0.62 16.22
N ASP A 103 11.26 -0.43 17.02
CA ASP A 103 12.49 -1.24 17.03
C ASP A 103 12.47 -2.33 15.95
N LYS A 104 11.34 -3.02 15.79
CA LYS A 104 11.15 -4.07 14.80
C LYS A 104 9.67 -4.19 14.43
N ILE A 105 9.41 -4.54 13.18
CA ILE A 105 8.08 -4.80 12.62
C ILE A 105 8.04 -6.27 12.18
N ASN A 106 7.02 -6.97 12.62
CA ASN A 106 6.72 -8.32 12.16
C ASN A 106 5.78 -8.24 10.96
N LYS A 107 5.89 -9.20 10.03
CA LYS A 107 4.95 -9.35 8.90
C LYS A 107 3.60 -9.93 9.37
N GLU A 108 3.00 -9.25 10.33
CA GLU A 108 1.72 -9.53 10.96
C GLU A 108 0.85 -8.28 10.84
N LEU A 109 -0.45 -8.45 10.66
CA LEU A 109 -1.37 -7.34 10.45
C LEU A 109 -1.36 -6.33 11.61
N VAL A 110 -1.20 -6.83 12.84
CA VAL A 110 -1.18 -6.01 14.07
C VAL A 110 0.19 -6.12 14.70
N ASN A 111 0.87 -4.99 14.85
CA ASN A 111 2.13 -4.85 15.57
C ASN A 111 1.87 -4.07 16.86
N LYS A 112 2.33 -4.58 18.00
CA LYS A 112 2.23 -3.90 19.28
C LYS A 112 3.54 -3.21 19.59
N PHE A 113 3.48 -1.91 19.83
CA PHE A 113 4.55 -1.09 20.39
C PHE A 113 4.14 -0.69 21.81
N ASP A 114 5.09 -0.29 22.65
CA ASP A 114 4.89 -0.10 24.10
C ASP A 114 3.53 0.53 24.47
N ASP A 115 3.23 1.70 23.90
CA ASP A 115 1.98 2.46 24.13
C ASP A 115 1.14 2.70 22.86
N SER A 116 1.38 1.93 21.78
CA SER A 116 0.73 2.14 20.48
C SER A 116 0.49 0.82 19.75
N LEU A 117 -0.60 0.79 18.97
CA LEU A 117 -0.89 -0.28 18.04
C LEU A 117 -0.57 0.22 16.63
N GLY A 118 0.22 -0.55 15.90
CA GLY A 118 0.44 -0.35 14.48
C GLY A 118 -0.28 -1.40 13.65
N ILE A 119 -0.94 -0.97 12.58
CA ILE A 119 -1.47 -1.87 11.56
C ILE A 119 -0.46 -1.91 10.42
N PHE A 120 0.13 -3.07 10.19
CA PHE A 120 1.06 -3.26 9.08
C PHE A 120 0.33 -3.80 7.86
N LEU A 121 0.64 -3.22 6.71
CA LEU A 121 0.05 -3.58 5.44
C LEU A 121 1.13 -3.72 4.37
N GLU A 122 1.01 -4.80 3.61
CA GLU A 122 1.73 -4.95 2.36
C GLU A 122 1.07 -4.07 1.29
N THR A 123 1.88 -3.31 0.55
CA THR A 123 1.38 -2.37 -0.47
C THR A 123 1.95 -2.71 -1.85
N PRO A 124 1.40 -2.14 -2.94
CA PRO A 124 2.03 -2.27 -4.25
C PRO A 124 3.52 -1.88 -4.26
N GLY A 125 3.93 -0.90 -3.44
CA GLY A 125 5.34 -0.53 -3.28
C GLY A 125 6.20 -1.68 -2.74
N SER A 126 5.69 -2.43 -1.77
CA SER A 126 6.39 -3.58 -1.16
C SER A 126 6.56 -4.73 -2.15
N ILE A 127 5.55 -4.98 -2.99
CA ILE A 127 5.60 -5.98 -4.05
C ILE A 127 6.70 -5.59 -5.06
N ILE A 128 6.72 -4.33 -5.50
CA ILE A 128 7.72 -3.83 -6.46
C ILE A 128 9.13 -3.94 -5.88
N ILE A 129 9.32 -3.62 -4.61
CA ILE A 129 10.64 -3.73 -3.96
C ILE A 129 11.12 -5.18 -3.96
N ASN A 130 10.25 -6.12 -3.61
CA ASN A 130 10.59 -7.55 -3.62
C ASN A 130 10.92 -8.03 -5.03
N GLU A 131 10.18 -7.58 -6.05
CA GLU A 131 10.47 -7.92 -7.44
C GLU A 131 11.80 -7.30 -7.93
N MET A 132 12.07 -6.04 -7.58
CA MET A 132 13.33 -5.37 -7.90
C MET A 132 14.50 -6.15 -7.30
N LYS A 133 14.42 -6.51 -6.02
CA LYS A 133 15.42 -7.36 -5.34
C LYS A 133 15.55 -8.73 -6.03
N GLY A 134 14.44 -9.36 -6.39
CA GLY A 134 14.41 -10.63 -7.13
C GLY A 134 15.08 -10.56 -8.51
N LYS A 135 15.05 -9.39 -9.14
CA LYS A 135 15.76 -9.09 -10.40
C LYS A 135 17.22 -8.64 -10.19
N GLY A 136 17.73 -8.69 -8.96
CA GLY A 136 19.11 -8.35 -8.62
C GLY A 136 19.40 -6.85 -8.49
N ILE A 137 18.37 -6.00 -8.44
CA ILE A 137 18.54 -4.55 -8.26
C ILE A 137 18.91 -4.29 -6.80
N ASN A 138 20.01 -3.55 -6.60
CA ASN A 138 20.47 -3.19 -5.28
C ASN A 138 19.96 -1.81 -4.90
N PHE A 139 19.32 -1.70 -3.74
CA PHE A 139 18.82 -0.44 -3.21
C PHE A 139 19.93 0.50 -2.71
N THR A 140 21.21 0.20 -2.95
CA THR A 140 22.31 1.18 -2.81
C THR A 140 22.49 2.05 -4.05
N GLU A 141 21.84 1.73 -5.17
CA GLU A 141 21.93 2.50 -6.42
C GLU A 141 21.31 3.90 -6.31
N ASN A 142 21.53 4.73 -7.33
CA ASN A 142 21.00 6.09 -7.38
C ASN A 142 19.46 6.08 -7.31
N LEU A 143 18.88 6.94 -6.48
CA LEU A 143 17.43 7.07 -6.32
C LEU A 143 16.70 7.35 -7.65
N ASP A 144 17.27 8.16 -8.54
CA ASP A 144 16.71 8.41 -9.89
C ASP A 144 16.58 7.12 -10.70
N TYR A 145 17.60 6.25 -10.62
CA TYR A 145 17.58 4.95 -11.28
C TYR A 145 16.49 4.05 -10.67
N LEU A 146 16.47 3.93 -9.34
CA LEU A 146 15.51 3.08 -8.63
C LEU A 146 14.06 3.50 -8.90
N MET A 147 13.78 4.81 -8.85
CA MET A 147 12.45 5.34 -9.09
C MET A 147 12.00 5.16 -10.54
N LYS A 148 12.87 5.40 -11.52
CA LYS A 148 12.57 5.13 -12.94
C LYS A 148 12.31 3.64 -13.18
N LYS A 149 13.11 2.78 -12.56
CA LYS A 149 12.94 1.33 -12.66
C LYS A 149 11.59 0.89 -12.12
N ALA A 150 11.23 1.36 -10.93
CA ALA A 150 10.00 1.03 -10.24
C ALA A 150 8.75 1.57 -10.96
N LEU A 151 8.75 2.85 -11.30
CA LEU A 151 7.54 3.57 -11.74
C LEU A 151 7.38 3.62 -13.27
N SER A 152 8.47 3.58 -14.03
CA SER A 152 8.41 3.68 -15.50
C SER A 152 8.71 2.37 -16.21
N GLU A 153 9.68 1.57 -15.76
CA GLU A 153 10.11 0.39 -16.53
C GLU A 153 9.35 -0.90 -16.20
N LEU A 154 9.16 -1.23 -14.92
CA LEU A 154 8.57 -2.53 -14.53
C LEU A 154 7.10 -2.67 -14.96
N TYR A 155 6.31 -1.65 -14.65
CA TYR A 155 4.85 -1.68 -14.83
C TYR A 155 4.28 -0.45 -15.54
N LYS A 156 5.15 0.48 -15.99
CA LYS A 156 4.74 1.69 -16.74
C LYS A 156 3.67 2.53 -16.03
N PHE A 157 3.80 2.71 -14.72
CA PHE A 157 2.96 3.60 -13.93
C PHE A 157 3.12 5.09 -14.30
N SER A 158 4.20 5.45 -14.98
CA SER A 158 4.44 6.77 -15.58
C SER A 158 5.35 6.65 -16.79
N ASP A 159 5.27 7.58 -17.72
CA ASP A 159 6.19 7.60 -18.88
C ASP A 159 7.61 8.00 -18.44
N ASN A 160 7.73 8.88 -17.45
CA ASN A 160 9.02 9.29 -16.89
C ASN A 160 8.89 9.78 -15.44
N VAL A 161 10.02 9.79 -14.73
CA VAL A 161 10.16 10.23 -13.34
C VAL A 161 11.29 11.24 -13.22
N ASN A 162 11.02 12.36 -12.54
CA ASN A 162 12.00 13.35 -12.15
C ASN A 162 12.03 13.48 -10.63
N ILE A 163 13.24 13.54 -10.05
CA ILE A 163 13.44 13.72 -8.61
C ILE A 163 14.03 15.10 -8.36
N ASN A 164 13.49 15.81 -7.37
CA ASN A 164 14.02 17.07 -6.93
C ASN A 164 14.15 17.10 -5.40
N TYR A 165 15.34 17.42 -4.91
CA TYR A 165 15.61 17.55 -3.48
C TYR A 165 15.26 18.98 -3.05
N ILE A 166 14.13 19.14 -2.36
CA ILE A 166 13.67 20.46 -1.89
C ILE A 166 14.46 20.84 -0.62
N ARG A 167 14.62 19.86 0.30
CA ARG A 167 15.43 19.95 1.51
C ARG A 167 16.08 18.58 1.78
N ASN A 168 16.98 18.52 2.76
CA ASN A 168 17.66 17.27 3.14
C ASN A 168 16.68 16.16 3.56
N ASP A 169 15.52 16.53 4.10
CA ASP A 169 14.47 15.63 4.57
C ASP A 169 13.27 15.57 3.62
N LEU A 170 13.20 16.42 2.58
CA LEU A 170 12.04 16.58 1.71
C LEU A 170 12.41 16.41 0.24
N ILE A 171 11.89 15.34 -0.36
CA ILE A 171 12.14 14.96 -1.75
C ILE A 171 10.83 15.00 -2.52
N ARG A 172 10.82 15.72 -3.64
CA ARG A 172 9.70 15.74 -4.58
C ARG A 172 9.96 14.79 -5.73
N VAL A 173 9.03 13.85 -5.92
CA VAL A 173 8.98 12.94 -7.06
C VAL A 173 7.89 13.42 -8.01
N SER A 174 8.29 13.79 -9.23
CA SER A 174 7.39 14.26 -10.28
C SER A 174 7.25 13.21 -11.37
N LEU A 175 6.03 12.69 -11.54
CA LEU A 175 5.70 11.66 -12.52
C LEU A 175 5.03 12.29 -13.73
N ILE A 176 5.55 12.00 -14.92
CA ILE A 176 5.02 12.50 -16.19
C ILE A 176 4.08 11.45 -16.79
N ASN A 177 2.88 11.88 -17.18
CA ASN A 177 1.77 11.06 -17.69
C ASN A 177 1.46 9.84 -16.80
N PRO A 178 1.09 10.02 -15.52
CA PRO A 178 0.86 8.90 -14.60
C PRO A 178 -0.37 8.07 -15.00
N LYS A 179 -0.22 6.73 -14.98
CA LYS A 179 -1.23 5.72 -15.33
C LYS A 179 -1.35 4.64 -14.25
N PRO A 180 -2.57 4.20 -13.91
CA PRO A 180 -3.76 5.04 -13.79
C PRO A 180 -3.53 6.09 -12.71
N GLY A 181 -3.74 7.38 -13.02
CA GLY A 181 -3.59 8.46 -12.05
C GLY A 181 -4.82 8.65 -11.16
N LYS A 182 -5.33 7.59 -10.53
CA LYS A 182 -6.50 7.60 -9.64
C LYS A 182 -6.05 7.73 -8.17
N ASN A 183 -6.77 8.58 -7.42
CA ASN A 183 -6.51 8.83 -6.01
C ASN A 183 -7.47 8.00 -5.15
N TYR A 184 -6.94 7.18 -4.26
CA TYR A 184 -7.71 6.32 -3.35
C TYR A 184 -7.68 6.91 -1.94
N GLY A 185 -8.66 7.75 -1.60
CA GLY A 185 -8.92 8.25 -0.24
C GLY A 185 -7.69 8.38 0.68
N ILE A 186 -7.66 7.57 1.74
CA ILE A 186 -6.57 7.52 2.74
C ILE A 186 -5.23 7.00 2.17
N LEU A 187 -5.25 6.17 1.14
CA LEU A 187 -4.07 5.54 0.56
C LEU A 187 -3.38 6.40 -0.50
N GLY A 188 -4.05 7.42 -1.02
CA GLY A 188 -3.48 8.31 -2.02
C GLY A 188 -3.37 7.67 -3.41
N TYR A 189 -2.44 8.15 -4.23
CA TYR A 189 -2.14 7.52 -5.52
C TYR A 189 -1.27 6.26 -5.32
N VAL A 190 -1.52 5.20 -6.10
CA VAL A 190 -0.67 4.00 -6.09
C VAL A 190 0.79 4.35 -6.34
N GLN A 191 1.04 5.30 -7.24
CA GLN A 191 2.39 5.77 -7.53
C GLN A 191 3.06 6.44 -6.33
N SER A 192 2.29 7.11 -5.45
CA SER A 192 2.79 7.64 -4.18
C SER A 192 3.22 6.53 -3.23
N LEU A 193 2.44 5.44 -3.16
CA LEU A 193 2.79 4.28 -2.33
C LEU A 193 4.12 3.67 -2.78
N ILE A 194 4.30 3.53 -4.10
CA ILE A 194 5.52 2.97 -4.70
C ILE A 194 6.70 3.89 -4.45
N ALA A 195 6.56 5.19 -4.75
CA ALA A 195 7.64 6.15 -4.58
C ALA A 195 8.10 6.23 -3.11
N ALA A 196 7.15 6.31 -2.18
CA ALA A 196 7.47 6.35 -0.76
C ALA A 196 8.18 5.07 -0.27
N ALA A 197 7.72 3.89 -0.72
CA ALA A 197 8.35 2.63 -0.38
C ALA A 197 9.78 2.53 -0.92
N VAL A 198 10.01 2.92 -2.18
CA VAL A 198 11.35 2.90 -2.82
C VAL A 198 12.29 3.84 -2.07
N LEU A 199 11.83 5.04 -1.72
CA LEU A 199 12.64 5.99 -0.96
C LEU A 199 12.98 5.46 0.43
N ALA A 200 11.98 4.92 1.15
CA ALA A 200 12.19 4.33 2.46
C ALA A 200 13.25 3.23 2.41
N GLU A 201 13.14 2.32 1.42
CA GLU A 201 14.08 1.21 1.25
C GLU A 201 15.49 1.68 0.90
N LYS A 202 15.61 2.65 -0.02
CA LYS A 202 16.90 3.25 -0.42
C LYS A 202 17.61 3.96 0.73
N GLU A 203 16.87 4.69 1.55
CA GLU A 203 17.44 5.46 2.67
C GLU A 203 17.48 4.68 3.99
N SER A 204 16.87 3.48 4.02
CA SER A 204 16.71 2.68 5.24
C SER A 204 16.08 3.46 6.40
N LYS A 205 15.21 4.43 6.07
CA LYS A 205 14.51 5.32 7.00
C LYS A 205 13.01 5.25 6.79
N LEU A 206 12.27 5.67 7.81
CA LEU A 206 10.82 5.83 7.72
C LEU A 206 10.51 7.01 6.79
N VAL A 207 9.51 6.84 5.93
CA VAL A 207 9.06 7.89 5.01
C VAL A 207 7.58 8.12 5.21
N TYR A 208 7.12 9.36 5.07
CA TYR A 208 5.70 9.64 4.86
C TYR A 208 5.48 10.51 3.63
N VAL A 209 4.29 10.43 3.06
CA VAL A 209 3.85 11.29 1.96
C VAL A 209 3.20 12.52 2.59
N ASP A 210 3.88 13.66 2.50
CA ASP A 210 3.41 14.96 3.02
C ASP A 210 2.31 15.52 2.12
N LYS A 211 2.57 15.53 0.81
CA LYS A 211 1.66 16.08 -0.19
C LYS A 211 1.68 15.26 -1.46
N GLN A 212 0.53 15.19 -2.13
CA GLN A 212 0.42 14.63 -3.47
C GLN A 212 -0.57 15.44 -4.31
N GLU A 213 -0.13 16.00 -5.42
CA GLU A 213 -0.93 16.89 -6.26
C GLU A 213 -0.81 16.50 -7.74
N LYS A 214 -1.97 16.31 -8.37
CA LYS A 214 -2.05 16.08 -9.81
C LYS A 214 -2.33 17.39 -10.53
N HIS A 215 -1.40 17.82 -11.36
CA HIS A 215 -1.56 18.94 -12.28
C HIS A 215 -1.46 18.47 -13.72
N ARG A 216 -2.58 18.48 -14.44
CA ARG A 216 -2.69 18.02 -15.84
C ARG A 216 -2.10 16.61 -15.99
N ASN A 217 -0.92 16.54 -16.61
CA ASN A 217 -0.19 15.34 -16.96
C ASN A 217 0.94 15.04 -15.98
N THR A 218 1.01 15.73 -14.86
CA THR A 218 2.04 15.53 -13.85
C THR A 218 1.43 15.21 -12.50
N LEU A 219 1.97 14.21 -11.81
CA LEU A 219 1.69 13.93 -10.42
C LEU A 219 2.96 14.24 -9.61
N ASN A 220 2.87 15.24 -8.73
CA ASN A 220 3.94 15.61 -7.82
C ASN A 220 3.66 14.99 -6.46
N ILE A 221 4.65 14.30 -5.91
CA ILE A 221 4.58 13.58 -4.64
C ILE A 221 5.72 14.10 -3.77
N ASP A 222 5.36 14.72 -2.66
CA ASP A 222 6.30 15.25 -1.67
C ASP A 222 6.47 14.20 -0.57
N LEU A 223 7.69 13.68 -0.47
CA LEU A 223 8.08 12.61 0.45
C LEU A 223 9.01 13.17 1.51
N VAL A 224 8.72 12.87 2.77
CA VAL A 224 9.53 13.31 3.91
C VAL A 224 10.21 12.12 4.56
N LEU A 225 11.52 12.23 4.74
CA LEU A 225 12.37 11.31 5.49
C LEU A 225 12.32 11.67 6.98
N LEU A 226 12.07 10.66 7.81
CA LEU A 226 12.02 10.76 9.27
C LEU A 226 13.29 10.21 9.92
#